data_AF-A0A519GX21-F1
#
_entry.id   AF-A0A519GX21-F1
#
_cell.length_a   1.000
_cell.length_b   1.000
_cell.length_c   1.000
_cell.angle_alpha   90.00
_cell.angle_beta   90.00
_cell.angle_gamma   90.00
#
_symmetry.space_group_name_H-M   'P 1'
#
loop_
_entity.id
_entity.type
_entity.pdbx_description
1 polymer ?
#
loop_
_entity_poly.entity_id
_entity_poly.type
_entity_poly.pdbx_seq_one_letter_code
_entity_poly.pdbx_strand_id
1 'polypeptide(L)'
;MARDQYTFTDPAKLYADIEPEKQHMPEPGLDADLTPKADLGEDSYRGTGRLQGRKALITGGDSGIGAATAIAFAREGADLALSYLPEEQEDAERIAGIARDAGVTVALLPGDLRNRDYCRSLVEGAVEALGGLDILVNNGGKQIYQEKLRDITDEQFDDTFKTNVYAMFWITKEALPHLSAGSTIINT
;
A
#
# COMPACT_ATOMS: atom_id res chain seq x y z
N MET A 1 8.80 27.92 -0.35
CA MET A 1 9.51 26.77 0.26
C MET A 1 8.54 25.61 0.21
N ALA A 2 8.96 24.44 -0.27
CA ALA A 2 8.13 23.23 -0.19
C ALA A 2 7.81 22.95 1.28
N ARG A 3 6.54 22.65 1.58
CA ARG A 3 6.06 22.33 2.92
C ARG A 3 6.40 20.87 3.20
N ASP A 4 7.55 20.64 3.83
CA ASP A 4 7.98 19.29 4.22
C ASP A 4 7.64 18.97 5.69
N GLN A 5 7.85 17.72 6.10
CA GLN A 5 7.56 17.29 7.48
C GLN A 5 8.40 17.97 8.58
N TYR A 6 9.38 18.80 8.22
CA TYR A 6 10.25 19.53 9.16
C TYR A 6 9.86 21.00 9.30
N THR A 7 8.91 21.47 8.50
CA THR A 7 8.42 22.84 8.54
C THR A 7 7.45 23.02 9.71
N PHE A 8 7.77 23.89 10.67
CA PHE A 8 6.88 24.19 11.81
C PHE A 8 5.54 24.72 11.29
N THR A 9 4.48 23.93 11.48
CA THR A 9 3.17 24.18 10.90
C THR A 9 2.07 23.80 11.89
N ASP A 10 0.98 24.56 11.91
CA ASP A 10 -0.22 24.21 12.67
C ASP A 10 -0.93 23.03 12.00
N PRO A 11 -0.99 21.84 12.63
CA PRO A 11 -1.56 20.67 12.01
C PRO A 11 -3.08 20.78 11.81
N ALA A 12 -3.77 21.61 12.61
CA ALA A 12 -5.20 21.84 12.45
C ALA A 12 -5.54 22.60 11.16
N LYS A 13 -4.54 23.16 10.47
CA LYS A 13 -4.67 23.89 9.21
C LYS A 13 -4.03 23.16 8.02
N LEU A 14 -3.52 21.93 8.21
CA LEU A 14 -2.77 21.23 7.16
C LEU A 14 -3.63 20.90 5.95
N TYR A 15 -4.86 20.46 6.20
CA TYR A 15 -5.81 19.95 5.21
C TYR A 15 -7.24 20.45 5.49
N ALA A 16 -7.39 21.52 6.27
CA ALA A 16 -8.69 21.99 6.77
C ALA A 16 -9.55 22.70 5.71
N ASP A 17 -8.96 23.06 4.58
CA ASP A 17 -9.61 23.61 3.40
C ASP A 17 -10.13 22.53 2.43
N ILE A 18 -9.91 21.25 2.76
CA ILE A 18 -10.39 20.11 1.97
C ILE A 18 -11.80 19.75 2.44
N GLU A 19 -12.80 20.08 1.61
CA GLU A 19 -14.19 19.61 1.76
C GLU A 19 -14.53 18.71 0.58
N PRO A 20 -14.45 17.36 0.72
CA PRO A 20 -14.77 16.46 -0.37
C PRO A 20 -16.28 16.43 -0.64
N GLU A 21 -16.67 16.59 -1.90
CA GLU A 21 -18.04 16.33 -2.32
C GLU A 21 -18.35 14.82 -2.24
N LYS A 22 -19.63 14.49 -2.02
CA LYS A 22 -20.07 13.10 -2.02
C LYS A 22 -19.88 12.52 -3.42
N GLN A 23 -19.02 11.50 -3.50
CA GLN A 23 -18.73 10.74 -4.72
C GLN A 23 -18.84 9.24 -4.46
N HIS A 24 -19.06 8.48 -5.53
CA HIS A 24 -19.15 7.02 -5.46
C HIS A 24 -18.40 6.42 -6.65
N MET A 25 -17.56 5.44 -6.38
CA MET A 25 -16.85 4.65 -7.38
C MET A 25 -17.13 3.17 -7.13
N PRO A 26 -17.21 2.34 -8.17
CA PRO A 26 -17.21 0.89 -7.97
C PRO A 26 -15.90 0.45 -7.30
N GLU A 27 -15.94 -0.64 -6.52
CA GLU A 27 -14.71 -1.24 -5.98
C GLU A 27 -13.76 -1.67 -7.11
N PRO A 28 -12.43 -1.53 -6.91
CA PRO A 28 -11.79 -0.98 -5.72
C PRO A 28 -11.76 0.55 -5.64
N GLY A 29 -12.03 1.24 -6.75
CA GLY A 29 -11.90 2.69 -6.90
C GLY A 29 -10.48 3.09 -7.30
N LEU A 30 -10.33 4.28 -7.88
CA LEU A 30 -9.02 4.81 -8.29
C LEU A 30 -8.77 6.15 -7.57
N ASP A 31 -7.58 6.32 -6.99
CA ASP A 31 -7.11 7.61 -6.48
C ASP A 31 -7.03 8.63 -7.64
N ALA A 32 -6.69 8.14 -8.84
CA ALA A 32 -6.71 8.90 -10.10
C ALA A 32 -8.09 9.50 -10.46
N ASP A 33 -9.18 9.05 -9.84
CA ASP A 33 -10.54 9.58 -10.05
C ASP A 33 -11.08 10.42 -8.88
N LEU A 34 -10.44 10.38 -7.70
CA LEU A 34 -10.86 11.17 -6.53
C LEU A 34 -10.87 12.68 -6.79
N THR A 35 -11.90 13.35 -6.27
CA THR A 35 -12.00 14.82 -6.26
C THR A 35 -12.40 15.31 -4.86
N PRO A 36 -11.53 16.04 -4.12
CA PRO A 36 -10.14 16.33 -4.45
C PRO A 36 -9.24 15.09 -4.38
N LYS A 37 -8.05 15.19 -4.99
CA LYS A 37 -7.03 14.15 -4.90
C LYS A 37 -6.55 13.98 -3.46
N ALA A 38 -6.27 12.74 -3.07
CA ALA A 38 -5.56 12.47 -1.83
C ALA A 38 -4.13 13.04 -1.90
N ASP A 39 -3.67 13.70 -0.85
CA ASP A 39 -2.25 14.02 -0.67
C ASP A 39 -1.59 12.81 0.00
N LEU A 40 -0.74 12.11 -0.75
CA LEU A 40 -0.04 10.91 -0.31
C LEU A 40 1.41 11.23 0.09
N GLY A 41 1.77 12.52 0.13
CA GLY A 41 3.11 12.97 0.41
C GLY A 41 4.00 13.10 -0.82
N GLU A 42 3.43 13.08 -2.03
CA GLU A 42 4.17 13.21 -3.30
C GLU A 42 5.07 14.43 -3.31
N ASP A 43 4.64 15.57 -2.80
CA ASP A 43 5.46 16.79 -2.79
C ASP A 43 6.01 17.16 -1.41
N SER A 44 5.49 16.54 -0.33
CA SER A 44 5.77 16.94 1.04
C SER A 44 6.72 16.00 1.79
N TYR A 45 6.76 14.70 1.48
CA TYR A 45 7.61 13.76 2.22
C TYR A 45 9.07 13.87 1.79
N ARG A 46 9.98 14.28 2.67
CA ARG A 46 11.42 14.32 2.39
C ARG A 46 12.14 13.13 3.05
N GLY A 47 12.78 12.28 2.24
CA GLY A 47 13.62 11.19 2.74
C GLY A 47 14.90 11.66 3.43
N THR A 48 15.43 10.83 4.34
CA THR A 48 16.69 11.05 5.07
C THR A 48 17.60 9.82 5.09
N GLY A 49 17.29 8.78 4.30
CA GLY A 49 18.08 7.55 4.18
C GLY A 49 17.86 6.55 5.31
N ARG A 50 16.71 6.61 6.02
CA ARG A 50 16.45 5.76 7.20
C ARG A 50 16.22 4.28 6.87
N LEU A 51 15.93 3.96 5.60
CA LEU A 51 15.66 2.61 5.11
C LEU A 51 16.58 2.22 3.95
N GLN A 52 17.78 2.82 3.89
CA GLN A 52 18.72 2.56 2.81
C GLN A 52 19.01 1.06 2.63
N GLY A 53 18.70 0.54 1.43
CA GLY A 53 18.95 -0.86 1.05
C GLY A 53 17.96 -1.87 1.64
N ARG A 54 16.88 -1.42 2.29
CA ARG A 54 15.80 -2.28 2.78
C ARG A 54 14.94 -2.77 1.61
N LYS A 55 14.22 -3.87 1.82
CA LYS A 55 13.42 -4.56 0.81
C LYS A 55 12.01 -4.77 1.33
N ALA A 56 11.06 -4.00 0.79
CA ALA A 56 9.70 -3.93 1.30
C ALA A 56 8.66 -4.51 0.33
N LEU A 57 7.83 -5.42 0.83
CA LEU A 57 6.58 -5.82 0.19
C LEU A 57 5.42 -5.05 0.84
N ILE A 58 4.65 -4.31 0.04
CA ILE A 58 3.47 -3.53 0.48
C ILE A 58 2.25 -4.00 -0.31
N THR A 59 1.23 -4.53 0.38
CA THR A 59 -0.06 -4.83 -0.24
C THR A 59 -0.98 -3.61 -0.23
N GLY A 60 -1.78 -3.41 -1.28
CA GLY A 60 -2.51 -2.15 -1.51
C GLY A 60 -1.57 -0.95 -1.64
N GLY A 61 -0.43 -1.15 -2.34
CA GLY A 61 0.63 -0.14 -2.46
C GLY A 61 0.40 0.90 -3.56
N ASP A 62 -0.69 0.79 -4.28
CA ASP A 62 -1.12 1.61 -5.42
C ASP A 62 -1.80 2.92 -5.01
N SER A 63 -2.54 2.91 -3.90
CA SER A 63 -3.40 4.02 -3.47
C SER A 63 -3.40 4.23 -1.95
N GLY A 64 -3.94 5.36 -1.50
CA GLY A 64 -4.20 5.66 -0.09
C GLY A 64 -2.98 5.50 0.84
N ILE A 65 -3.19 4.84 1.99
CA ILE A 65 -2.16 4.68 3.04
C ILE A 65 -0.97 3.85 2.55
N GLY A 66 -1.22 2.83 1.73
CA GLY A 66 -0.16 1.98 1.19
C GLY A 66 0.72 2.73 0.19
N ALA A 67 0.13 3.56 -0.67
CA ALA A 67 0.86 4.45 -1.57
C ALA A 67 1.70 5.49 -0.82
N ALA A 68 1.13 6.15 0.20
CA ALA A 68 1.88 7.09 1.04
C ALA A 68 3.07 6.40 1.74
N THR A 69 2.87 5.16 2.19
CA THR A 69 3.93 4.32 2.76
C THR A 69 5.00 3.98 1.72
N ALA A 70 4.61 3.61 0.50
CA ALA A 70 5.51 3.31 -0.60
C ALA A 70 6.38 4.54 -0.96
N ILE A 71 5.77 5.72 -1.11
CA ILE A 71 6.49 6.98 -1.38
C ILE A 71 7.51 7.25 -0.26
N ALA A 72 7.09 7.16 0.99
CA ALA A 72 7.98 7.37 2.14
C ALA A 72 9.13 6.36 2.16
N PHE A 73 8.86 5.08 1.95
CA PHE A 73 9.88 4.03 1.96
C PHE A 73 10.89 4.18 0.82
N ALA A 74 10.42 4.47 -0.39
CA ALA A 74 11.30 4.73 -1.54
C ALA A 74 12.23 5.92 -1.26
N ARG A 75 11.69 7.03 -0.75
CA ARG A 75 12.49 8.22 -0.39
C ARG A 75 13.48 7.97 0.74
N GLU A 76 13.17 7.04 1.64
CA GLU A 76 14.09 6.61 2.69
C GLU A 76 15.13 5.58 2.19
N GLY A 77 15.04 5.14 0.93
CA GLY A 77 16.04 4.33 0.23
C GLY A 77 15.73 2.83 0.17
N ALA A 78 14.48 2.41 0.38
CA ALA A 78 14.06 1.01 0.29
C ALA A 78 13.61 0.63 -1.14
N ASP A 79 14.03 -0.55 -1.61
CA ASP A 79 13.47 -1.18 -2.80
C ASP A 79 12.08 -1.75 -2.48
N LEU A 80 11.14 -1.65 -3.43
CA LEU A 80 9.72 -1.91 -3.20
C LEU A 80 9.15 -3.00 -4.12
N ALA A 81 8.31 -3.86 -3.56
CA ALA A 81 7.36 -4.69 -4.28
C ALA A 81 5.94 -4.28 -3.88
N LEU A 82 5.11 -3.91 -4.85
CA LEU A 82 3.75 -3.42 -4.63
C LEU A 82 2.74 -4.42 -5.17
N SER A 83 1.81 -4.84 -4.31
CA SER A 83 0.63 -5.64 -4.67
C SER A 83 -0.62 -4.77 -4.65
N TYR A 84 -1.50 -5.00 -5.61
CA TYR A 84 -2.72 -4.25 -5.89
C TYR A 84 -3.60 -5.08 -6.86
N LEU A 85 -4.86 -4.72 -7.07
CA LEU A 85 -5.70 -5.40 -8.06
C LEU A 85 -5.36 -4.94 -9.49
N PRO A 86 -5.46 -5.80 -10.52
CA PRO A 86 -5.14 -5.42 -11.90
C PRO A 86 -5.85 -4.16 -12.42
N GLU A 87 -7.06 -3.89 -11.92
CA GLU A 87 -7.86 -2.72 -12.22
C GLU A 87 -7.20 -1.40 -11.77
N GLU A 88 -6.32 -1.45 -10.76
CA GLU A 88 -5.63 -0.30 -10.14
C GLU A 88 -4.26 0.00 -10.78
N GLN A 89 -3.96 -0.60 -11.93
CA GLN A 89 -2.65 -0.49 -12.61
C GLN A 89 -2.20 0.95 -12.86
N GLU A 90 -3.14 1.86 -13.16
CA GLU A 90 -2.83 3.27 -13.39
C GLU A 90 -2.24 3.94 -12.13
N ASP A 91 -2.88 3.73 -10.98
CA ASP A 91 -2.41 4.25 -9.70
C ASP A 91 -1.07 3.60 -9.28
N ALA A 92 -0.94 2.29 -9.48
CA ALA A 92 0.30 1.57 -9.20
C ALA A 92 1.50 2.10 -10.02
N GLU A 93 1.31 2.40 -11.31
CA GLU A 93 2.38 2.96 -12.16
C GLU A 93 2.76 4.39 -11.73
N ARG A 94 1.79 5.19 -11.28
CA ARG A 94 2.06 6.52 -10.73
C ARG A 94 2.97 6.44 -9.51
N ILE A 95 2.66 5.57 -8.55
CA ILE A 95 3.48 5.36 -7.36
C ILE A 95 4.84 4.78 -7.71
N ALA A 96 4.89 3.81 -8.64
CA ALA A 96 6.14 3.25 -9.11
C ALA A 96 7.03 4.30 -9.80
N GLY A 97 6.46 5.24 -10.55
CA GLY A 97 7.18 6.36 -11.13
C GLY A 97 7.88 7.21 -10.06
N ILE A 98 7.14 7.61 -9.02
CA ILE A 98 7.70 8.40 -7.90
C ILE A 98 8.83 7.64 -7.18
N ALA A 99 8.65 6.35 -6.96
CA ALA A 99 9.65 5.52 -6.30
C ALA A 99 10.90 5.32 -7.18
N ARG A 100 10.74 5.10 -8.50
CA ARG A 100 11.86 5.05 -9.46
C ARG A 100 12.63 6.38 -9.51
N ASP A 101 11.92 7.51 -9.45
CA ASP A 101 12.53 8.85 -9.38
C ASP A 101 13.31 9.09 -8.08
N ALA A 102 12.94 8.40 -6.99
CA ALA A 102 13.71 8.36 -5.75
C ALA A 102 14.97 7.45 -5.83
N GLY A 103 15.17 6.75 -6.95
CA GLY A 103 16.38 5.97 -7.24
C GLY A 103 16.37 4.55 -6.71
N VAL A 104 15.20 4.00 -6.37
CA VAL A 104 15.05 2.62 -5.86
C VAL A 104 14.45 1.69 -6.91
N THR A 105 14.63 0.39 -6.72
CA THR A 105 13.98 -0.66 -7.51
C THR A 105 12.51 -0.77 -7.12
N VAL A 106 11.62 -0.94 -8.11
CA VAL A 106 10.19 -1.13 -7.88
C VAL A 106 9.65 -2.26 -8.74
N ALA A 107 9.07 -3.27 -8.10
CA ALA A 107 8.35 -4.37 -8.72
C ALA A 107 6.85 -4.20 -8.54
N LEU A 108 6.09 -4.36 -9.62
CA LEU A 108 4.64 -4.31 -9.63
C LEU A 108 4.09 -5.73 -9.78
N LEU A 109 3.30 -6.17 -8.80
CA LEU A 109 2.85 -7.56 -8.66
C LEU A 109 1.32 -7.63 -8.50
N PRO A 110 0.53 -7.32 -9.54
CA PRO A 110 -0.92 -7.28 -9.44
C PRO A 110 -1.55 -8.66 -9.19
N GLY A 111 -2.63 -8.71 -8.42
CA GLY A 111 -3.45 -9.89 -8.22
C GLY A 111 -4.37 -9.82 -7.00
N ASP A 112 -5.21 -10.85 -6.84
CA ASP A 112 -6.27 -10.86 -5.82
C ASP A 112 -5.81 -11.58 -4.54
N LEU A 113 -5.75 -10.83 -3.43
CA LEU A 113 -5.37 -11.32 -2.10
C LEU A 113 -6.29 -12.43 -1.56
N ARG A 114 -7.52 -12.55 -2.06
CA ARG A 114 -8.42 -13.66 -1.69
C ARG A 114 -7.93 -15.00 -2.23
N ASN A 115 -7.04 -14.98 -3.23
CA ASN A 115 -6.43 -16.17 -3.79
C ASN A 115 -5.15 -16.54 -2.99
N ARG A 116 -5.19 -17.71 -2.35
CA ARG A 116 -4.08 -18.24 -1.57
C ARG A 116 -2.82 -18.51 -2.41
N ASP A 117 -2.98 -19.03 -3.63
CA ASP A 117 -1.84 -19.34 -4.49
C ASP A 117 -1.16 -18.05 -4.97
N TYR A 118 -1.95 -17.00 -5.25
CA TYR A 118 -1.41 -15.66 -5.51
C TYR A 118 -0.67 -15.10 -4.30
N CYS A 119 -1.24 -15.19 -3.09
CA CYS A 119 -0.55 -14.73 -1.87
C CYS A 119 0.84 -15.36 -1.70
N ARG A 120 0.97 -16.64 -2.06
CA ARG A 120 2.25 -17.33 -2.04
C ARG A 120 3.19 -16.83 -3.14
N SER A 121 2.72 -16.79 -4.39
CA SER A 121 3.55 -16.33 -5.51
C SER A 121 3.93 -14.85 -5.40
N LEU A 122 3.14 -14.05 -4.69
CA LEU A 122 3.42 -12.65 -4.40
C LEU A 122 4.71 -12.52 -3.57
N VAL A 123 4.84 -13.31 -2.51
CA VAL A 123 6.07 -13.30 -1.68
C VAL A 123 7.26 -13.81 -2.48
N GLU A 124 7.09 -14.90 -3.23
CA GLU A 124 8.15 -15.47 -4.09
C GLU A 124 8.63 -14.42 -5.11
N GLY A 125 7.70 -13.75 -5.81
CA GLY A 125 7.99 -12.71 -6.78
C GLY A 125 8.64 -11.46 -6.17
N ALA A 126 8.23 -11.05 -4.97
CA ALA A 126 8.86 -9.94 -4.25
C ALA A 126 10.31 -10.28 -3.86
N VAL A 127 10.55 -11.48 -3.33
CA VAL A 127 11.89 -11.93 -2.95
C VAL A 127 12.81 -12.02 -4.18
N GLU A 128 12.31 -12.54 -5.30
CA GLU A 128 13.06 -12.62 -6.55
C GLU A 128 13.40 -11.23 -7.09
N ALA A 129 12.41 -10.35 -7.21
CA ALA A 129 12.59 -9.03 -7.81
C ALA A 129 13.49 -8.11 -6.99
N LEU A 130 13.42 -8.19 -5.66
CA LEU A 130 14.23 -7.35 -4.76
C LEU A 130 15.53 -8.05 -4.34
N GLY A 131 15.68 -9.35 -4.58
CA GLY A 131 16.79 -10.17 -4.10
C GLY A 131 16.77 -10.38 -2.58
N GLY A 132 15.60 -10.38 -1.94
CA GLY A 132 15.40 -10.52 -0.50
C GLY A 132 14.15 -9.79 0.01
N LEU A 133 13.81 -9.98 1.29
CA LEU A 133 12.67 -9.32 1.92
C LEU A 133 12.99 -9.08 3.40
N ASP A 134 12.77 -7.85 3.88
CA ASP A 134 12.99 -7.51 5.29
C ASP A 134 11.94 -6.53 5.87
N ILE A 135 11.01 -6.05 5.04
CA ILE A 135 9.81 -5.33 5.49
C ILE A 135 8.58 -5.94 4.80
N LEU A 136 7.58 -6.31 5.59
CA LEU A 136 6.26 -6.68 5.09
C LEU A 136 5.22 -5.70 5.64
N VAL A 137 4.44 -5.10 4.75
CA VAL A 137 3.29 -4.26 5.09
C VAL A 137 2.03 -4.93 4.56
N ASN A 138 1.24 -5.51 5.46
CA ASN A 138 -0.10 -5.99 5.16
C ASN A 138 -1.08 -4.81 5.28
N ASN A 139 -1.38 -4.18 4.15
CA ASN A 139 -2.25 -2.99 4.08
C ASN A 139 -3.46 -3.18 3.16
N GLY A 140 -3.36 -4.03 2.13
CA GLY A 140 -4.48 -4.35 1.24
C GLY A 140 -5.71 -4.84 2.02
N GLY A 141 -6.87 -4.24 1.73
CA GLY A 141 -8.09 -4.45 2.51
C GLY A 141 -9.36 -4.25 1.70
N LYS A 142 -10.43 -4.89 2.15
CA LYS A 142 -11.79 -4.76 1.62
C LYS A 142 -12.71 -4.18 2.67
N GLN A 143 -13.52 -3.20 2.30
CA GLN A 143 -14.55 -2.62 3.16
C GLN A 143 -15.81 -2.31 2.37
N ILE A 144 -16.89 -3.05 2.64
CA ILE A 144 -18.21 -2.78 2.10
C ILE A 144 -19.19 -2.48 3.23
N TYR A 145 -19.74 -1.27 3.22
CA TYR A 145 -20.69 -0.82 4.23
C TYR A 145 -22.08 -1.41 3.98
N GLN A 146 -22.71 -1.87 5.06
CA GLN A 146 -24.14 -2.18 5.11
C GLN A 146 -24.71 -1.53 6.36
N GLU A 147 -25.89 -0.92 6.24
CA GLU A 147 -26.53 -0.25 7.38
C GLU A 147 -27.03 -1.24 8.44
N LYS A 148 -27.46 -2.44 8.01
CA LYS A 148 -27.95 -3.49 8.91
C LYS A 148 -27.13 -4.76 8.74
N LEU A 149 -26.89 -5.45 9.87
CA LEU A 149 -26.19 -6.74 9.89
C LEU A 149 -26.80 -7.78 8.95
N ARG A 150 -28.14 -7.80 8.80
CA ARG A 150 -28.84 -8.79 7.96
C ARG A 150 -28.66 -8.55 6.45
N ASP A 151 -28.13 -7.38 6.08
CA ASP A 151 -27.87 -7.02 4.68
C ASP A 151 -26.45 -7.45 4.27
N ILE A 152 -25.61 -7.86 5.22
CA ILE A 152 -24.31 -8.48 4.95
C ILE A 152 -24.55 -9.91 4.48
N THR A 153 -24.21 -10.20 3.22
CA THR A 153 -24.29 -11.55 2.66
C THR A 153 -23.12 -12.41 3.17
N ASP A 154 -23.31 -13.74 3.16
CA ASP A 154 -22.23 -14.68 3.49
C ASP A 154 -21.00 -14.49 2.57
N GLU A 155 -21.24 -14.17 1.29
CA GLU A 155 -20.19 -13.86 0.32
C GLU A 155 -19.42 -12.58 0.68
N GLN A 156 -20.11 -11.49 1.02
CA GLN A 156 -19.46 -10.25 1.47
C GLN A 156 -18.62 -10.49 2.73
N PHE A 157 -19.16 -11.26 3.68
CA PHE A 157 -18.46 -11.60 4.92
C PHE A 157 -17.18 -12.41 4.63
N ASP A 158 -17.30 -13.47 3.82
CA ASP A 158 -16.18 -14.34 3.44
C ASP A 158 -15.12 -13.58 2.64
N ASP A 159 -15.52 -12.74 1.67
CA ASP A 159 -14.61 -11.89 0.92
C ASP A 159 -13.84 -10.93 1.83
N THR A 160 -14.53 -10.29 2.77
CA THR A 160 -13.90 -9.37 3.74
C THR A 160 -12.87 -10.11 4.59
N PHE A 161 -13.21 -11.30 5.10
CA PHE A 161 -12.26 -12.10 5.90
C PHE A 161 -11.12 -12.65 5.05
N LYS A 162 -11.38 -13.09 3.82
CA LYS A 162 -10.36 -13.59 2.91
C LYS A 162 -9.31 -12.54 2.61
N THR A 163 -9.74 -11.31 2.28
CA THR A 163 -8.82 -10.21 2.03
C THR A 163 -8.12 -9.75 3.31
N ASN A 164 -8.86 -9.50 4.40
CA ASN A 164 -8.31 -8.74 5.52
C ASN A 164 -7.63 -9.63 6.58
N VAL A 165 -7.97 -10.92 6.63
CA VAL A 165 -7.49 -11.85 7.68
C VAL A 165 -6.71 -13.01 7.08
N TYR A 166 -7.29 -13.72 6.10
CA TYR A 166 -6.65 -14.90 5.52
C TYR A 166 -5.43 -14.51 4.70
N ALA A 167 -5.52 -13.48 3.86
CA ALA A 167 -4.38 -13.00 3.07
C ALA A 167 -3.21 -12.57 3.96
N MET A 168 -3.47 -11.76 5.00
CA MET A 168 -2.45 -11.38 5.99
C MET A 168 -1.79 -12.62 6.60
N PHE A 169 -2.56 -13.63 6.98
CA PHE A 169 -2.03 -14.89 7.51
C PHE A 169 -1.18 -15.64 6.47
N TRP A 170 -1.67 -15.80 5.24
CA TRP A 170 -0.97 -16.53 4.17
C TRP A 170 0.34 -15.83 3.80
N ILE A 171 0.29 -14.54 3.48
CA ILE A 171 1.46 -13.75 3.09
C ILE A 171 2.47 -13.72 4.22
N THR A 172 2.05 -13.47 5.46
CA THR A 172 2.97 -13.47 6.60
C THR A 172 3.64 -14.82 6.75
N LYS A 173 2.87 -15.91 6.69
CA LYS A 173 3.41 -17.27 6.79
C LYS A 173 4.46 -17.56 5.72
N GLU A 174 4.20 -17.18 4.47
CA GLU A 174 5.13 -17.39 3.35
C GLU A 174 6.33 -16.43 3.41
N ALA A 175 6.19 -15.24 4.01
CA ALA A 175 7.30 -14.29 4.19
C ALA A 175 8.30 -14.72 5.26
N LEU A 176 7.86 -15.41 6.33
CA LEU A 176 8.70 -15.76 7.48
C LEU A 176 10.06 -16.40 7.14
N PRO A 177 10.19 -17.34 6.18
CA PRO A 177 11.48 -17.91 5.79
C PRO A 177 12.49 -16.90 5.21
N HIS A 178 12.01 -15.75 4.72
CA HIS A 178 12.82 -14.72 4.09
C HIS A 178 13.18 -13.57 5.05
N LEU A 179 12.48 -13.47 6.18
CA LEU A 179 12.68 -12.40 7.16
C LEU A 179 13.81 -12.78 8.14
N SER A 180 14.91 -12.05 8.06
CA SER A 180 16.05 -12.19 8.98
C SER A 180 15.88 -11.35 10.26
N ALA A 181 16.74 -11.57 11.26
CA ALA A 181 16.75 -10.75 12.47
C ALA A 181 16.93 -9.25 12.13
N GLY A 182 16.05 -8.40 12.65
CA GLY A 182 15.97 -6.98 12.29
C GLY A 182 14.90 -6.64 11.24
N SER A 183 14.25 -7.65 10.65
CA SER A 183 13.09 -7.45 9.77
C SER A 183 11.88 -6.91 10.54
N THR A 184 10.88 -6.38 9.82
CA THR A 184 9.67 -5.81 10.42
C THR A 184 8.43 -6.23 9.65
N ILE A 185 7.35 -6.52 10.38
CA ILE A 185 6.00 -6.72 9.83
C ILE A 185 5.09 -5.62 10.39
N ILE A 186 4.33 -4.98 9.52
CA ILE A 186 3.39 -3.90 9.84
C ILE A 186 2.03 -4.31 9.28
N ASN A 187 0.98 -4.24 10.10
CA ASN A 187 -0.40 -4.53 9.70
C ASN A 187 -1.24 -3.28 9.94
N THR A 188 -2.07 -2.93 8.95
CA THR A 188 -3.00 -1.78 9.03
C THR A 188 -4.34 -2.23 9.56
#